data_AF-A0A740IYE1-F1
#
_entry.id   AF-A0A740IYE1-F1
#
_cell.length_a   1.000
_cell.length_b   1.000
_cell.length_c   1.000
_cell.angle_alpha   90.00
_cell.angle_beta   90.00
_cell.angle_gamma   90.00
#
_symmetry.space_group_name_H-M   'P 1'
#
loop_
_entity.id
_entity.type
_entity.pdbx_description
1 polymer ?
#
loop_
_entity_poly.entity_id
_entity_poly.type
_entity_poly.pdbx_seq_one_letter_code
_entity_poly.pdbx_strand_id
1 'polypeptide(L)'
;MDTDMSNRRDLVEIFGYSPVDLTPEVRSLWALGACPFLNKECVKINHDQTIIYGTCSVTSPYGDVIICPNRLYANNYETLLKVSHDAFGVDIPFLTYGQFIEQRANHKDCIIALGKNSGKEVQVGRALSMDWVLVRMTDGQIKEYVGIEIQSIDITGNYRDAWHAYKNIKPTDDRNELPTSQHGLNWANVHKRLIPQIIRKGVVYSRSNYVKKGLYFILPDIVYKK
;
A
#
# COMPACT_ATOMS: atom_id res chain seq x y z
N MET A 1 -33.41 14.73 -14.02
CA MET A 1 -32.36 14.29 -14.95
C MET A 1 -31.45 13.41 -14.12
N ASP A 2 -31.65 12.10 -14.17
CA ASP A 2 -30.77 11.16 -13.48
C ASP A 2 -29.44 11.13 -14.24
N THR A 3 -28.48 11.94 -13.78
CA THR A 3 -27.10 11.77 -14.18
C THR A 3 -26.63 10.43 -13.65
N ASP A 4 -26.47 9.47 -14.55
CA ASP A 4 -25.86 8.18 -14.28
C ASP A 4 -24.51 8.39 -13.55
N MET A 5 -24.56 8.26 -12.22
CA MET A 5 -23.43 8.49 -11.33
C MET A 5 -22.36 7.39 -11.47
N SER A 6 -22.65 6.30 -12.21
CA SER A 6 -21.75 5.16 -12.35
C SER A 6 -20.41 5.52 -13.04
N ASN A 7 -20.36 6.63 -13.78
CA ASN A 7 -19.17 7.09 -14.51
C ASN A 7 -18.49 8.32 -13.91
N ARG A 8 -18.95 8.82 -12.75
CA ARG A 8 -18.34 9.99 -12.10
C ARG A 8 -17.00 9.61 -11.49
N ARG A 9 -15.94 10.25 -11.97
CA ARG A 9 -14.60 10.13 -11.38
C ARG A 9 -14.53 10.89 -10.07
N ASP A 10 -14.18 10.19 -9.00
CA ASP A 10 -14.24 10.73 -7.65
C ASP A 10 -13.17 10.14 -6.72
N LEU A 11 -13.01 10.76 -5.55
CA LEU A 11 -12.19 10.28 -4.45
C LEU A 11 -12.98 9.25 -3.62
N VAL A 12 -12.36 8.12 -3.30
CA VAL A 12 -13.01 7.03 -2.55
C VAL A 12 -12.55 7.00 -1.11
N GLU A 13 -11.24 7.15 -0.88
CA GLU A 13 -10.66 7.29 0.46
C GLU A 13 -9.71 8.49 0.51
N ILE A 14 -9.86 9.30 1.54
CA ILE A 14 -8.92 10.36 1.92
C ILE A 14 -8.52 10.11 3.38
N PHE A 15 -7.20 9.99 3.59
CA PHE A 15 -6.59 9.51 4.83
C PHE A 15 -7.20 8.19 5.33
N GLY A 16 -7.59 7.31 4.41
CA GLY A 16 -8.15 5.98 4.73
C GLY A 16 -9.64 5.96 5.08
N TYR A 17 -10.33 7.09 5.03
CA TYR A 17 -11.76 7.21 5.34
C TYR A 17 -12.54 7.77 4.16
N SER A 18 -13.86 7.60 4.21
CA SER A 18 -14.78 8.24 3.27
C SER A 18 -14.59 9.77 3.26
N PRO A 19 -14.52 10.42 2.09
CA PRO A 19 -14.39 11.87 1.97
C PRO A 19 -15.53 12.67 2.64
N VAL A 20 -16.68 12.04 2.84
CA VAL A 20 -17.87 12.65 3.46
C VAL A 20 -18.00 12.31 4.95
N ASP A 21 -17.07 11.55 5.53
CA ASP A 21 -17.05 11.31 6.96
C ASP A 21 -16.62 12.60 7.68
N LEU A 22 -17.56 13.22 8.40
CA LEU A 22 -17.38 14.48 9.11
C LEU A 22 -17.17 14.28 10.62
N THR A 23 -16.94 13.05 11.07
CA THR A 23 -16.69 12.78 12.48
C THR A 23 -15.42 13.49 12.96
N PRO A 24 -15.37 13.92 14.23
CA PRO A 24 -14.19 14.58 14.79
C PRO A 24 -12.91 13.72 14.69
N GLU A 25 -13.05 12.40 14.82
CA GLU A 25 -11.94 11.46 14.69
C GLU A 25 -11.32 11.56 13.29
N VAL A 26 -12.12 11.42 12.24
CA VAL A 26 -11.63 11.48 10.85
C VAL A 26 -11.09 12.87 10.52
N ARG A 27 -11.82 13.93 10.88
CA ARG A 27 -11.41 15.31 10.53
C ARG A 27 -10.17 15.77 11.28
N SER A 28 -9.95 15.29 12.51
CA SER A 28 -8.69 15.54 13.23
C SER A 28 -7.51 14.85 12.54
N LEU A 29 -7.68 13.62 12.03
CA LEU A 29 -6.65 12.93 11.25
C LEU A 29 -6.31 13.66 9.94
N TRP A 30 -7.33 14.21 9.25
CA TRP A 30 -7.14 15.03 8.05
C TRP A 30 -6.35 16.31 8.37
N ALA A 31 -6.67 16.98 9.48
CA ALA A 31 -5.96 18.17 9.91
C ALA A 31 -4.49 17.88 10.25
N LEU A 32 -4.21 16.70 10.81
CA LEU A 32 -2.85 16.22 11.07
C LEU A 32 -2.09 15.81 9.80
N GLY A 33 -2.79 15.56 8.69
CA GLY A 33 -2.18 15.01 7.47
C GLY A 33 -1.61 13.60 7.68
N ALA A 34 -2.17 12.82 8.60
CA ALA A 34 -1.59 11.55 9.04
C ALA A 34 -2.16 10.32 8.32
N CYS A 35 -1.31 9.34 8.06
CA CYS A 35 -1.66 8.08 7.43
C CYS A 35 -2.04 7.03 8.50
N PRO A 36 -3.30 6.55 8.54
CA PRO A 36 -3.73 5.61 9.58
C PRO A 36 -3.14 4.21 9.42
N PHE A 37 -2.68 3.86 8.22
CA PHE A 37 -2.11 2.53 7.95
C PHE A 37 -0.68 2.38 8.47
N LEU A 38 0.03 3.49 8.64
CA LEU A 38 1.42 3.50 9.09
C LEU A 38 1.61 4.24 10.42
N ASN A 39 0.59 4.95 10.91
CA ASN A 39 0.66 5.82 12.08
C ASN A 39 1.81 6.84 11.99
N LYS A 40 1.92 7.50 10.84
CA LYS A 40 2.94 8.51 10.49
C LYS A 40 2.34 9.60 9.62
N GLU A 41 3.06 10.69 9.43
CA GLU A 41 2.71 11.70 8.42
C GLU A 41 2.52 11.06 7.03
N CYS A 42 1.50 11.51 6.30
CA CYS A 42 1.19 10.96 5.00
C CYS A 42 2.13 11.51 3.91
N VAL A 43 2.66 10.59 3.10
CA VAL A 43 3.65 10.91 2.06
C VAL A 43 3.03 11.47 0.76
N LYS A 44 1.70 11.49 0.64
CA LYS A 44 1.00 12.02 -0.55
C LYS A 44 0.88 13.54 -0.47
N ILE A 45 2.01 14.20 -0.63
CA ILE A 45 2.16 15.64 -0.59
C ILE A 45 2.27 16.21 -2.01
N ASN A 46 1.84 17.46 -2.22
CA ASN A 46 2.10 18.18 -3.46
C ASN A 46 3.59 18.55 -3.62
N HIS A 47 3.96 18.94 -4.84
CA HIS A 47 5.34 19.24 -5.22
C HIS A 47 6.00 20.32 -4.34
N ASP A 48 5.26 21.37 -4.01
CA ASP A 48 5.69 22.49 -3.17
C ASP A 48 5.55 22.24 -1.66
N GLN A 49 5.15 21.04 -1.26
CA GLN A 49 5.04 20.61 0.14
C GLN A 49 4.08 21.42 1.03
N THR A 50 3.10 22.10 0.42
CA THR A 50 2.12 22.93 1.11
C THR A 50 0.82 22.20 1.45
N ILE A 51 0.53 21.09 0.77
CA ILE A 51 -0.72 20.32 0.91
C ILE A 51 -0.42 18.84 0.95
N ILE A 52 -0.83 18.20 2.05
CA ILE A 52 -0.88 16.74 2.16
C ILE A 52 -2.27 16.29 1.72
N TYR A 53 -2.35 15.62 0.57
CA TYR A 53 -3.61 15.18 -0.02
C TYR A 53 -4.18 13.93 0.64
N GLY A 54 -3.33 12.97 1.03
CA GLY A 54 -3.81 11.75 1.68
C GLY A 54 -4.78 10.88 0.86
N THR A 55 -4.86 11.03 -0.47
CA THR A 55 -5.78 10.25 -1.31
C THR A 55 -5.35 8.79 -1.41
N CYS A 56 -6.11 7.87 -0.83
CA CYS A 56 -5.72 6.45 -0.76
C CYS A 56 -6.26 5.63 -1.93
N SER A 57 -7.48 5.94 -2.38
CA SER A 57 -8.16 5.26 -3.48
C SER A 57 -9.09 6.22 -4.24
N VAL A 58 -9.40 5.84 -5.48
CA VAL A 58 -10.26 6.60 -6.40
C VAL A 58 -11.15 5.64 -7.17
N THR A 59 -12.24 6.15 -7.72
CA THR A 59 -13.12 5.40 -8.60
C THR A 59 -12.43 5.08 -9.93
N SER A 60 -12.86 4.03 -10.62
CA SER A 60 -12.48 3.80 -12.02
C SER A 60 -13.62 3.16 -12.79
N PRO A 61 -13.57 3.10 -14.13
CA PRO A 61 -14.54 2.34 -14.93
C PRO A 61 -14.64 0.85 -14.58
N TYR A 62 -13.71 0.33 -13.78
CA TYR A 62 -13.66 -1.07 -13.35
C TYR A 62 -13.94 -1.26 -11.85
N GLY A 63 -14.38 -0.19 -11.17
CA GLY A 63 -14.57 -0.15 -9.72
C GLY A 63 -13.48 0.66 -9.01
N ASP A 64 -13.57 0.71 -7.68
CA ASP A 64 -12.66 1.51 -6.85
C ASP A 64 -11.26 0.87 -6.78
N VAL A 65 -10.23 1.70 -6.92
CA VAL A 65 -8.85 1.24 -7.01
C VAL A 65 -7.94 1.99 -6.05
N ILE A 66 -7.05 1.23 -5.39
CA ILE A 66 -6.03 1.78 -4.50
C ILE A 66 -4.92 2.43 -5.33
N ILE A 67 -4.66 3.70 -5.03
CA ILE A 67 -3.62 4.52 -5.68
C ILE A 67 -2.49 4.88 -4.73
N CYS A 68 -2.45 4.27 -3.54
CA CYS A 68 -1.43 4.50 -2.52
C CYS A 68 -0.89 3.15 -2.02
N PRO A 69 0.43 2.89 -2.09
CA PRO A 69 0.97 1.63 -1.62
C PRO A 69 0.82 1.48 -0.09
N ASN A 70 0.86 2.58 0.67
CA ASN A 70 0.69 2.52 2.13
C ASN A 70 -0.68 1.97 2.54
N ARG A 71 -1.72 2.12 1.70
CA ARG A 71 -3.07 1.57 1.94
C ARG A 71 -3.09 0.04 1.92
N LEU A 72 -2.14 -0.61 1.24
CA LEU A 72 -2.00 -2.06 1.17
C LEU A 72 -1.43 -2.67 2.47
N TYR A 73 -0.97 -1.83 3.41
CA TYR A 73 -0.50 -2.22 4.75
C TYR A 73 -1.60 -2.17 5.83
N ALA A 74 -2.87 -1.98 5.43
CA ALA A 74 -3.99 -1.92 6.36
C ALA A 74 -4.09 -3.18 7.24
N ASN A 75 -4.83 -3.04 8.36
CA ASN A 75 -5.06 -4.11 9.33
C ASN A 75 -3.76 -4.70 9.87
N ASN A 76 -2.79 -3.85 10.19
CA ASN A 76 -1.47 -4.24 10.70
C ASN A 76 -0.75 -5.26 9.78
N TYR A 77 -0.60 -4.90 8.50
CA TYR A 77 0.07 -5.72 7.49
C TYR A 77 -0.58 -7.09 7.23
N GLU A 78 -1.91 -7.19 7.30
CA GLU A 78 -2.67 -8.42 7.08
C GLU A 78 -2.30 -9.12 5.76
N THR A 79 -2.06 -8.37 4.69
CA THR A 79 -1.65 -8.95 3.40
C THR A 79 -0.29 -9.63 3.47
N LEU A 80 0.66 -9.10 4.26
CA LEU A 80 1.96 -9.75 4.47
C LEU A 80 1.81 -11.03 5.30
N LEU A 81 0.90 -11.03 6.28
CA LEU A 81 0.57 -12.23 7.06
C LEU A 81 -0.01 -13.33 6.16
N LYS A 82 -0.88 -12.99 5.20
CA LYS A 82 -1.40 -13.96 4.22
C LYS A 82 -0.29 -14.56 3.35
N VAL A 83 0.65 -13.74 2.88
CA VAL A 83 1.83 -14.24 2.16
C VAL A 83 2.70 -15.13 3.05
N SER A 84 2.86 -14.77 4.32
CA SER A 84 3.58 -15.57 5.30
C SER A 84 2.98 -16.97 5.44
N HIS A 85 1.64 -17.05 5.57
CA HIS A 85 0.93 -18.32 5.65
C HIS A 85 1.09 -19.18 4.39
N ASP A 86 0.97 -18.59 3.21
CA ASP A 86 1.14 -19.30 1.94
C ASP A 86 2.58 -19.80 1.75
N ALA A 87 3.57 -18.98 2.09
CA ALA A 87 4.97 -19.29 1.89
C ALA A 87 5.50 -20.33 2.89
N PHE A 88 5.11 -20.22 4.16
CA PHE A 88 5.77 -20.91 5.28
C PHE A 88 4.84 -21.77 6.14
N GLY A 89 3.52 -21.61 6.01
CA GLY A 89 2.51 -22.25 6.86
C GLY A 89 1.96 -21.33 7.95
N VAL A 90 0.83 -21.73 8.55
CA VAL A 90 0.07 -20.93 9.53
C VAL A 90 0.60 -21.03 10.96
N ASP A 91 1.36 -22.07 11.28
CA ASP A 91 1.77 -22.38 12.65
C ASP A 91 3.05 -21.64 13.11
N ILE A 92 3.63 -20.82 12.23
CA ILE A 92 4.89 -20.12 12.50
C ILE A 92 4.58 -18.66 12.83
N PRO A 93 5.02 -18.16 14.00
CA PRO A 93 4.78 -16.77 14.41
C PRO A 93 5.34 -15.76 13.40
N PHE A 94 4.50 -14.82 12.96
CA PHE A 94 4.89 -13.67 12.14
C PHE A 94 5.20 -12.46 13.01
N LEU A 95 6.39 -11.89 12.84
CA LEU A 95 6.88 -10.77 13.64
C LEU A 95 7.40 -9.66 12.72
N THR A 96 7.08 -8.42 13.05
CA THR A 96 7.86 -7.27 12.59
C THR A 96 9.26 -7.31 13.23
N TYR A 97 10.21 -6.58 12.65
CA TYR A 97 11.58 -6.52 13.18
C TYR A 97 11.63 -5.99 14.63
N GLY A 98 10.79 -5.00 14.96
CA GLY A 98 10.69 -4.48 16.33
C GLY A 98 10.21 -5.56 17.31
N GLN A 99 9.13 -6.28 16.95
CA GLN A 99 8.62 -7.39 17.76
C GLN A 99 9.64 -8.53 17.88
N PHE A 100 10.38 -8.82 16.82
CA PHE A 100 11.46 -9.81 16.87
C PHE A 100 12.54 -9.41 17.89
N ILE A 101 12.97 -8.15 17.93
CA ILE A 101 13.95 -7.68 18.92
C ILE A 101 13.46 -7.99 20.34
N GLU A 102 12.20 -7.70 20.64
CA GLU A 102 11.61 -7.93 21.96
C GLU A 102 11.45 -9.43 22.29
N GLN A 103 11.09 -10.24 21.30
CA GLN A 103 10.68 -11.64 21.51
C GLN A 103 11.70 -12.68 21.04
N ARG A 104 12.90 -12.27 20.59
CA ARG A 104 13.92 -13.16 19.99
C ARG A 104 14.31 -14.36 20.84
N ALA A 105 14.23 -14.25 22.17
CA ALA A 105 14.56 -15.34 23.08
C ALA A 105 13.41 -16.33 23.28
N ASN A 106 12.18 -15.93 22.94
CA ASN A 106 10.95 -16.69 23.18
C ASN A 106 10.58 -17.58 21.98
N HIS A 107 11.09 -17.26 20.79
CA HIS A 107 10.76 -17.98 19.56
C HIS A 107 12.00 -18.66 18.98
N LYS A 108 11.97 -20.00 18.93
CA LYS A 108 12.99 -20.78 18.23
C LYS A 108 12.77 -20.82 16.73
N ASP A 109 11.52 -20.83 16.27
CA ASP A 109 11.14 -20.77 14.86
C ASP A 109 10.14 -19.62 14.66
N CYS A 110 10.45 -18.68 13.77
CA CYS A 110 9.60 -17.52 13.50
C CYS A 110 9.85 -16.94 12.11
N ILE A 111 8.92 -16.11 11.65
CA ILE A 111 9.02 -15.34 10.41
C ILE A 111 9.20 -13.89 10.77
N ILE A 112 10.22 -13.27 10.20
CA ILE A 112 10.56 -11.87 10.42
C ILE A 112 10.29 -11.09 9.13
N ALA A 113 9.42 -10.09 9.20
CA ALA A 113 9.15 -9.19 8.10
C ALA A 113 10.14 -8.02 8.13
N LEU A 114 10.99 -7.92 7.11
CA LEU A 114 11.92 -6.80 6.91
C LEU A 114 11.39 -5.91 5.79
N GLY A 115 11.23 -4.62 6.05
CA GLY A 115 10.71 -3.68 5.07
C GLY A 115 10.37 -2.32 5.67
N LYS A 116 9.47 -1.60 4.99
CA LYS A 116 9.06 -0.25 5.42
C LYS A 116 8.47 -0.28 6.84
N ASN A 117 9.06 0.50 7.75
CA ASN A 117 8.71 0.56 9.18
C ASN A 117 8.93 -0.74 9.97
N SER A 118 9.61 -1.73 9.40
CA SER A 118 9.95 -2.98 10.06
C SER A 118 11.43 -3.29 9.81
N GLY A 119 12.30 -2.56 10.53
CA GLY A 119 13.73 -2.57 10.27
C GLY A 119 14.09 -1.65 9.10
N LYS A 120 14.67 -2.22 8.04
CA LYS A 120 15.03 -1.50 6.81
C LYS A 120 14.70 -2.32 5.58
N GLU A 121 14.42 -1.65 4.46
CA GLU A 121 14.34 -2.29 3.16
C GLU A 121 15.65 -3.03 2.84
N VAL A 122 15.52 -4.20 2.21
CA VAL A 122 16.66 -5.03 1.87
C VAL A 122 17.21 -4.59 0.53
N GLN A 123 18.47 -4.14 0.53
CA GLN A 123 19.16 -3.71 -0.68
C GLN A 123 20.09 -4.82 -1.19
N VAL A 124 20.00 -5.11 -2.48
CA VAL A 124 20.90 -6.02 -3.21
C VAL A 124 21.85 -5.18 -4.05
N GLY A 125 23.09 -5.05 -3.57
CA GLY A 125 24.07 -4.13 -4.15
C GLY A 125 23.61 -2.67 -4.02
N ARG A 126 23.97 -1.83 -4.99
CA ARG A 126 23.63 -0.38 -4.99
C ARG A 126 22.37 -0.02 -5.78
N ALA A 127 21.77 -0.98 -6.49
CA ALA A 127 20.84 -0.68 -7.59
C ALA A 127 19.49 -1.40 -7.50
N LEU A 128 19.23 -2.17 -6.44
CA LEU A 128 18.00 -2.92 -6.28
C LEU A 128 17.57 -2.91 -4.81
N SER A 129 16.43 -2.29 -4.51
CA SER A 129 15.77 -2.38 -3.21
C SER A 129 14.60 -3.35 -3.31
N MET A 130 14.36 -4.13 -2.26
CA MET A 130 13.19 -4.99 -2.09
C MET A 130 12.27 -4.33 -1.08
N ASP A 131 10.98 -4.19 -1.41
CA ASP A 131 10.03 -3.50 -0.53
C ASP A 131 9.90 -4.25 0.80
N TRP A 132 9.76 -5.57 0.69
CA TRP A 132 9.65 -6.48 1.82
C TRP A 132 10.39 -7.80 1.56
N VAL A 133 10.98 -8.34 2.63
CA VAL A 133 11.53 -9.69 2.67
C VAL A 133 11.00 -10.36 3.93
N LEU A 134 10.31 -11.49 3.77
CA LEU A 134 9.92 -12.34 4.88
C LEU A 134 10.95 -13.45 5.03
N VAL A 135 11.57 -13.51 6.21
CA VAL A 135 12.65 -14.46 6.50
C VAL A 135 12.17 -15.42 7.58
N ARG A 136 12.11 -16.72 7.28
CA ARG A 136 11.94 -17.75 8.30
C ARG A 136 13.29 -18.04 8.94
N MET A 137 13.34 -17.88 10.26
CA MET A 137 14.50 -18.19 11.08
C MET A 137 14.18 -19.29 12.07
N THR A 138 15.06 -20.29 12.14
CA THR A 138 15.02 -21.35 13.15
C THR A 138 16.36 -21.44 13.86
N ASP A 139 16.36 -21.39 15.19
CA ASP A 139 17.55 -21.41 16.05
C ASP A 139 18.62 -20.38 15.63
N GLY A 140 18.17 -19.16 15.31
CA GLY A 140 19.06 -18.07 14.87
C GLY A 140 19.61 -18.22 13.46
N GLN A 141 19.20 -19.23 12.70
CA GLN A 141 19.64 -19.46 11.32
C GLN A 141 18.50 -19.25 10.33
N ILE A 142 18.82 -18.64 9.19
CA ILE A 142 17.89 -18.50 8.07
C ILE A 142 17.63 -19.89 7.48
N LYS A 143 16.36 -20.28 7.36
CA LYS A 143 15.95 -21.52 6.68
C LYS A 143 15.42 -21.28 5.29
N GLU A 144 14.67 -20.20 5.12
CA GLU A 144 14.09 -19.80 3.84
C GLU A 144 13.64 -18.34 3.89
N TYR A 145 13.53 -17.72 2.74
CA TYR A 145 12.93 -16.38 2.63
C TYR A 145 12.18 -16.21 1.32
N VAL A 146 11.28 -15.23 1.31
CA VAL A 146 10.57 -14.77 0.11
C VAL A 146 10.64 -13.26 0.02
N GLY A 147 10.69 -12.76 -1.20
CA GLY A 147 10.51 -11.33 -1.47
C GLY A 147 9.04 -10.99 -1.65
N ILE A 148 8.68 -9.76 -1.35
CA ILE A 148 7.37 -9.19 -1.61
C ILE A 148 7.54 -7.79 -2.19
N GLU A 149 6.83 -7.53 -3.28
CA GLU A 149 6.75 -6.24 -3.94
C GLU A 149 5.34 -5.67 -3.84
N ILE A 150 5.23 -4.39 -3.55
CA ILE A 150 3.95 -3.71 -3.33
C ILE A 150 3.70 -2.73 -4.48
N GLN A 151 2.64 -2.95 -5.24
CA GLN A 151 2.31 -2.12 -6.39
C GLN A 151 0.86 -1.61 -6.31
N SER A 152 0.69 -0.31 -6.11
CA SER A 152 -0.56 0.39 -6.41
C SER A 152 -0.56 0.92 -7.85
N ILE A 153 -1.63 1.59 -8.30
CA ILE A 153 -1.64 2.29 -9.59
C ILE A 153 -1.40 3.80 -9.42
N ASP A 154 -0.53 4.35 -10.25
CA ASP A 154 -0.36 5.80 -10.36
C ASP A 154 -1.55 6.40 -11.11
N ILE A 155 -1.85 7.68 -10.85
CA ILE A 155 -2.86 8.41 -11.61
C ILE A 155 -2.24 9.25 -12.73
N THR A 156 -3.06 9.62 -13.71
CA THR A 156 -2.84 10.77 -14.60
C THR A 156 -3.81 11.89 -14.21
N GLY A 157 -3.60 13.11 -14.72
CA GLY A 157 -4.43 14.25 -14.35
C GLY A 157 -4.26 14.64 -12.88
N ASN A 158 -5.31 15.21 -12.27
CA ASN A 158 -5.26 15.61 -10.86
C ASN A 158 -6.65 15.51 -10.20
N TYR A 159 -6.66 15.56 -8.87
CA TYR A 159 -7.86 15.54 -8.04
C TYR A 159 -7.96 16.76 -7.12
N ARG A 160 -7.25 17.86 -7.45
CA ARG A 160 -7.03 18.98 -6.53
C ARG A 160 -8.33 19.65 -6.13
N ASP A 161 -9.18 19.99 -7.09
CA ASP A 161 -10.42 20.73 -6.84
C ASP A 161 -11.43 19.86 -6.06
N ALA A 162 -11.58 18.60 -6.44
CA ALA A 162 -12.37 17.61 -5.70
C ALA A 162 -11.88 17.49 -4.24
N TRP A 163 -10.57 17.42 -4.04
CA TRP A 163 -9.99 17.35 -2.69
C TRP A 163 -10.29 18.60 -1.86
N HIS A 164 -10.12 19.80 -2.43
CA HIS A 164 -10.45 21.05 -1.73
C HIS A 164 -11.94 21.16 -1.40
N ALA A 165 -12.80 20.66 -2.29
CA ALA A 165 -14.24 20.60 -2.03
C ALA A 165 -14.55 19.69 -0.84
N TYR A 166 -14.03 18.46 -0.82
CA TYR A 166 -14.24 17.53 0.31
C TYR A 166 -13.60 17.99 1.61
N LYS A 167 -12.49 18.73 1.55
CA LYS A 167 -11.89 19.32 2.75
C LYS A 167 -12.82 20.34 3.42
N ASN A 168 -13.58 21.09 2.63
CA ASN A 168 -14.46 22.16 3.09
C ASN A 168 -15.95 21.79 3.12
N ILE A 169 -16.27 20.51 2.88
CA ILE A 169 -17.65 20.02 2.80
C ILE A 169 -18.37 20.21 4.13
N LYS A 170 -19.63 20.60 4.07
CA LYS A 170 -20.56 20.74 5.18
C LYS A 170 -21.61 19.62 5.14
N PRO A 171 -22.24 19.30 6.29
CA PRO A 171 -23.30 18.30 6.33
C PRO A 171 -24.50 18.57 5.39
N THR A 172 -24.69 19.84 5.00
CA THR A 172 -25.79 20.29 4.13
C THR A 172 -25.44 20.26 2.64
N ASP A 173 -24.18 20.03 2.27
CA ASP A 173 -23.75 20.12 0.88
C ASP A 173 -24.18 18.86 0.11
N ASP A 174 -24.67 19.03 -1.11
CA ASP A 174 -24.91 17.90 -2.01
C ASP A 174 -23.59 17.46 -2.66
N ARG A 175 -23.21 16.20 -2.41
CA ARG A 175 -22.04 15.57 -3.01
C ARG A 175 -22.06 15.64 -4.54
N ASN A 176 -23.23 15.63 -5.15
CA ASN A 176 -23.38 15.67 -6.61
C ASN A 176 -22.96 17.02 -7.20
N GLU A 177 -23.03 18.09 -6.41
CA GLU A 177 -22.65 19.44 -6.84
C GLU A 177 -21.14 19.70 -6.68
N LEU A 178 -20.41 18.83 -5.97
CA LEU A 178 -18.96 18.98 -5.83
C LEU A 178 -18.26 18.82 -7.19
N PRO A 179 -17.08 19.44 -7.40
CA PRO A 179 -16.28 19.19 -8.60
C PRO A 179 -15.86 17.73 -8.69
N THR A 180 -15.92 17.17 -9.90
CA THR A 180 -15.43 15.82 -10.18
C THR A 180 -13.91 15.78 -10.20
N SER A 181 -13.37 14.62 -9.86
CA SER A 181 -11.93 14.40 -9.95
C SER A 181 -11.52 14.19 -11.41
N GLN A 182 -10.49 14.91 -11.86
CA GLN A 182 -10.00 14.82 -13.25
C GLN A 182 -8.89 13.78 -13.43
N HIS A 183 -8.85 12.77 -12.55
CA HIS A 183 -7.81 11.75 -12.60
C HIS A 183 -8.07 10.75 -13.75
N GLY A 184 -7.01 10.13 -14.23
CA GLY A 184 -7.07 8.86 -14.95
C GLY A 184 -6.16 7.85 -14.26
N LEU A 185 -6.11 6.62 -14.75
CA LEU A 185 -5.18 5.60 -14.25
C LEU A 185 -4.02 5.44 -15.22
N ASN A 186 -2.79 5.45 -14.70
CA ASN A 186 -1.57 5.43 -15.50
C ASN A 186 -1.11 3.98 -15.76
N TRP A 187 -1.94 3.24 -16.48
CA TRP A 187 -1.70 1.83 -16.84
C TRP A 187 -0.34 1.60 -17.49
N ALA A 188 0.01 2.46 -18.46
CA ALA A 188 1.29 2.37 -19.16
C ALA A 188 2.48 2.50 -18.20
N ASN A 189 2.40 3.39 -17.20
CA ASN A 189 3.47 3.56 -16.21
C ASN A 189 3.58 2.36 -15.26
N VAL A 190 2.45 1.76 -14.89
CA VAL A 190 2.46 0.54 -14.07
C VAL A 190 3.05 -0.62 -14.84
N HIS A 191 2.54 -0.93 -16.04
CA HIS A 191 3.01 -2.07 -16.84
C HIS A 191 4.49 -1.97 -17.22
N LYS A 192 4.96 -0.77 -17.62
CA LYS A 192 6.36 -0.56 -17.98
C LYS A 192 7.32 -0.72 -16.79
N ARG A 193 6.84 -0.63 -15.54
CA ARG A 193 7.67 -0.78 -14.33
C ARG A 193 7.52 -2.16 -13.71
N LEU A 194 6.28 -2.65 -13.62
CA LEU A 194 5.95 -3.91 -12.97
C LEU A 194 6.61 -5.10 -13.66
N ILE A 195 6.52 -5.22 -14.99
CA ILE A 195 7.10 -6.35 -15.73
C ILE A 195 8.62 -6.41 -15.57
N PRO A 196 9.39 -5.31 -15.78
CA PRO A 196 10.83 -5.33 -15.51
C PRO A 196 11.19 -5.66 -14.06
N GLN A 197 10.40 -5.19 -13.08
CA GLN A 197 10.61 -5.53 -11.66
C GLN A 197 10.43 -7.04 -11.44
N ILE A 198 9.37 -7.63 -11.97
CA ILE A 198 9.11 -9.09 -11.91
C ILE A 198 10.29 -9.86 -12.48
N ILE A 199 10.74 -9.53 -13.69
CA ILE A 199 11.83 -10.24 -14.36
C ILE A 199 13.13 -10.10 -13.56
N ARG A 200 13.52 -8.86 -13.23
CA ARG A 200 14.81 -8.58 -12.60
C ARG A 200 14.89 -9.14 -11.20
N LYS A 201 13.86 -8.91 -10.37
CA LYS A 201 13.82 -9.41 -8.98
C LYS A 201 13.60 -10.92 -8.97
N GLY A 202 12.75 -11.44 -9.85
CA GLY A 202 12.56 -12.88 -10.02
C GLY A 202 13.86 -13.64 -10.28
N VAL A 203 14.72 -13.13 -11.17
CA VAL A 203 16.06 -13.72 -11.43
C VAL A 203 16.98 -13.65 -10.20
N VAL A 204 16.89 -12.61 -9.38
CA VAL A 204 17.67 -12.51 -8.14
C VAL A 204 17.22 -13.58 -7.15
N TYR A 205 15.91 -13.68 -6.92
CA TYR A 205 15.33 -14.65 -6.00
C TYR A 205 15.54 -16.10 -6.48
N SER A 206 15.47 -16.37 -7.80
CA SER A 206 15.67 -17.71 -8.35
C SER A 206 17.09 -18.25 -8.22
N ARG A 207 18.07 -17.40 -7.92
CA ARG A 207 19.48 -17.79 -7.73
C ARG A 207 19.83 -18.12 -6.28
N SER A 208 18.91 -17.91 -5.35
CA SER A 208 19.13 -18.16 -3.93
C SER A 208 18.64 -19.54 -3.53
N ASN A 209 19.52 -20.33 -2.89
CA ASN A 209 19.16 -21.63 -2.32
C ASN A 209 18.16 -21.55 -1.15
N TYR A 210 17.95 -20.36 -0.58
CA TYR A 210 16.99 -20.12 0.50
C TYR A 210 15.59 -19.75 -0.01
N VAL A 211 15.43 -19.51 -1.31
CA VAL A 211 14.13 -19.12 -1.88
C VAL A 211 13.46 -20.35 -2.47
N LYS A 212 12.40 -20.83 -1.81
CA LYS A 212 11.66 -22.03 -2.24
C LYS A 212 10.32 -21.73 -2.93
N LYS A 213 9.76 -20.54 -2.69
CA LYS A 213 8.43 -20.13 -3.18
C LYS A 213 8.49 -18.98 -4.19
N GLY A 214 9.66 -18.37 -4.38
CA GLY A 214 9.87 -17.29 -5.33
C GLY A 214 9.61 -15.90 -4.74
N LEU A 215 8.90 -15.07 -5.52
CA LEU A 215 8.66 -13.66 -5.26
C LEU A 215 7.16 -13.38 -5.36
N TYR A 216 6.60 -12.70 -4.37
CA TYR A 216 5.20 -12.28 -4.37
C TYR A 216 5.06 -10.84 -4.85
N PHE A 217 3.98 -10.57 -5.57
CA PHE A 217 3.54 -9.21 -5.91
C PHE A 217 2.16 -8.99 -5.31
N ILE A 218 2.03 -7.95 -4.50
CA ILE A 218 0.76 -7.50 -3.92
C ILE A 218 0.31 -6.27 -4.69
N LEU A 219 -0.85 -6.39 -5.33
CA LEU A 219 -1.48 -5.31 -6.08
C LEU A 219 -3.01 -5.40 -6.00
N PRO A 220 -3.73 -4.30 -6.28
CA PRO A 220 -5.18 -4.33 -6.37
C PRO A 220 -5.65 -5.30 -7.47
N ASP A 221 -6.76 -5.98 -7.23
CA ASP A 221 -7.34 -6.96 -8.17
C ASP A 221 -7.64 -6.35 -9.55
N ILE A 222 -8.09 -5.09 -9.60
CA ILE A 222 -8.30 -4.35 -10.86
C ILE A 222 -7.00 -4.20 -11.65
N VAL A 223 -5.86 -4.01 -10.97
CA VAL A 223 -4.55 -3.90 -11.62
C VAL A 223 -4.04 -5.25 -12.12
N TYR A 224 -4.44 -6.36 -11.48
CA TYR A 224 -4.08 -7.70 -11.92
C TYR A 224 -4.85 -8.12 -13.18
N LYS A 225 -6.12 -7.72 -13.28
CA LYS A 225 -7.04 -8.13 -14.35
C LYS A 225 -6.93 -7.32 -15.65
N LYS A 226 -6.19 -6.22 -15.66
CA LYS A 226 -6.11 -5.26 -16.78
C LYS A 226 -4.69 -5.09 -17.27
#